data_AF-A0A1F5DV58-F1
#
_entry.id   AF-A0A1F5DV58-F1
#
_cell.length_a   1.000
_cell.length_b   1.000
_cell.length_c   1.000
_cell.angle_alpha   90.00
_cell.angle_beta   90.00
_cell.angle_gamma   90.00
#
_symmetry.space_group_name_H-M   'P 1'
#
loop_
_entity.id
_entity.type
_entity.pdbx_description
1 polymer ?
#
loop_
_entity_poly.entity_id
_entity_poly.type
_entity_poly.pdbx_seq_one_letter_code
_entity_poly.pdbx_strand_id
1 'polypeptide(L)'
;MLTKQDLNQIKKVVRDEVVSEGKNTQDELRTEIKLSRMQIQNDINGLTNRVKNLELQTKETGKAIVKLQKDVTKIKKDAKFTANFLDKEHLCLEKRVKRLETHLNIQPLADF
;
A
#
# COMPACT_ATOMS: atom_id res chain seq x y z
N MET A 1 50.38 13.38 -60.19
CA MET A 1 48.93 13.71 -60.20
C MET A 1 48.15 12.43 -60.09
N LEU A 2 47.06 12.43 -59.32
CA LEU A 2 46.12 11.30 -59.28
C LEU A 2 45.39 11.19 -60.62
N THR A 3 45.28 9.97 -61.14
CA THR A 3 44.55 9.68 -62.37
C THR A 3 43.06 9.52 -62.09
N LYS A 4 42.21 9.59 -63.12
CA LYS A 4 40.77 9.30 -62.99
C LYS A 4 40.49 7.90 -62.45
N GLN A 5 41.39 6.95 -62.72
CA GLN A 5 41.29 5.57 -62.24
C GLN A 5 41.50 5.50 -60.73
N ASP A 6 42.49 6.24 -60.20
CA ASP A 6 42.75 6.32 -58.75
C ASP A 6 41.56 6.94 -58.01
N LEU A 7 40.97 8.01 -58.55
CA LEU A 7 39.76 8.63 -58.01
C LEU A 7 38.56 7.66 -57.97
N ASN A 8 38.39 6.81 -58.98
CA ASN A 8 37.33 5.83 -59.00
C ASN A 8 37.56 4.70 -57.98
N GLN A 9 38.80 4.27 -57.79
CA GLN A 9 39.15 3.30 -56.75
C GLN A 9 38.89 3.87 -55.34
N ILE A 10 39.32 5.10 -55.08
CA ILE A 10 39.07 5.78 -53.79
C ILE A 10 37.56 5.89 -53.52
N LYS A 11 36.76 6.31 -54.51
CA LYS A 11 35.29 6.37 -54.35
C LYS A 11 34.67 5.02 -54.00
N LYS A 12 35.18 3.93 -54.57
CA LYS A 12 34.71 2.58 -54.27
C LYS A 12 35.06 2.19 -52.84
N VAL A 13 36.33 2.35 -52.45
CA VAL A 13 36.80 2.04 -51.08
C VAL A 13 36.03 2.83 -50.04
N VAL A 14 35.86 4.14 -50.24
CA VAL A 14 35.09 5.00 -49.31
C VAL A 14 33.64 4.56 -49.21
N ARG A 15 33.00 4.19 -50.33
CA ARG A 15 31.63 3.69 -50.30
C ARG A 15 31.53 2.37 -49.54
N ASP A 16 32.44 1.44 -49.79
CA ASP A 16 32.44 0.13 -49.15
C ASP A 16 32.67 0.27 -47.63
N GLU A 17 33.56 1.17 -47.22
CA GLU A 17 33.82 1.48 -45.80
C GLU A 17 32.59 2.09 -45.12
N VAL A 18 31.97 3.11 -45.73
CA VAL A 18 30.75 3.76 -45.18
C VAL A 18 29.60 2.76 -45.05
N VAL A 19 29.44 1.84 -46.01
CA VAL A 19 28.41 0.80 -45.94
C VAL A 19 28.73 -0.22 -44.83
N SER A 20 30.00 -0.59 -44.67
CA SER A 20 30.46 -1.49 -43.60
C SER A 20 30.21 -0.88 -42.22
N GLU A 21 30.66 0.36 -42.02
CA GLU A 21 30.48 1.11 -40.76
C GLU A 21 29.01 1.36 -40.44
N GLY A 22 28.19 1.65 -41.46
CA GLY A 22 26.74 1.77 -41.33
C GLY A 22 26.07 0.46 -40.87
N LYS A 23 26.52 -0.69 -41.38
CA LYS A 23 26.04 -2.00 -40.92
C LYS A 23 26.47 -2.30 -39.49
N ASN A 24 27.73 -2.03 -39.15
CA ASN A 24 28.23 -2.24 -37.78
C ASN A 24 27.43 -1.41 -36.78
N THR A 25 27.25 -0.12 -37.05
CA THR A 25 26.40 0.77 -36.22
C THR A 25 24.97 0.23 -36.11
N GLN A 26 24.40 -0.26 -37.20
CA GLN A 26 23.05 -0.83 -37.19
C GLN A 26 22.95 -2.07 -36.29
N ASP A 27 23.95 -2.95 -36.32
CA ASP A 27 23.96 -4.18 -35.53
C ASP A 27 24.24 -3.92 -34.04
N GLU A 28 25.08 -2.94 -33.72
CA GLU A 28 25.28 -2.45 -32.36
C GLU A 28 23.98 -1.90 -31.77
N LEU A 29 23.32 -0.99 -32.49
CA LEU A 29 22.03 -0.42 -32.07
C LEU A 29 20.96 -1.50 -31.87
N ARG A 30 20.89 -2.50 -32.77
CA ARG A 30 19.96 -3.63 -32.61
C ARG A 30 20.24 -4.44 -31.34
N THR A 31 21.51 -4.61 -31.00
CA THR A 31 21.92 -5.34 -29.81
C THR A 31 21.56 -4.57 -28.54
N GLU A 32 21.84 -3.27 -28.51
CA GLU A 32 21.47 -2.40 -27.39
C GLU A 32 19.95 -2.36 -27.17
N ILE A 33 19.17 -2.24 -28.25
CA ILE A 33 17.70 -2.29 -28.18
C ILE A 33 17.24 -3.62 -27.60
N LYS A 34 17.86 -4.74 -27.99
CA LYS A 34 17.50 -6.07 -27.47
C LYS A 34 17.80 -6.20 -25.97
N LEU A 35 18.96 -5.70 -25.53
CA LEU A 35 19.34 -5.71 -24.12
C LEU A 35 18.41 -4.82 -23.29
N SER A 36 18.12 -3.62 -23.78
CA SER A 36 17.19 -2.69 -23.14
C SER A 36 15.79 -3.30 -23.02
N ARG A 37 15.27 -3.95 -24.07
CA ARG A 37 13.99 -4.68 -24.02
C ARG A 37 13.99 -5.79 -22.96
N MET A 38 15.10 -6.52 -22.83
CA MET A 38 15.22 -7.58 -21.83
C MET A 38 15.19 -7.01 -20.40
N GLN A 39 15.89 -5.90 -20.16
CA GLN A 39 15.87 -5.21 -18.86
C GLN A 39 14.46 -4.71 -18.53
N ILE A 40 13.80 -4.03 -19.47
CA ILE A 40 12.42 -3.55 -19.30
C ILE A 40 11.47 -4.72 -18.98
N GLN A 41 11.61 -5.85 -19.68
CA GLN A 41 10.77 -7.02 -19.42
C GLN A 41 10.99 -7.61 -18.02
N ASN A 42 12.25 -7.65 -17.56
CA ASN A 42 12.57 -8.12 -16.21
C ASN A 42 11.98 -7.18 -15.15
N ASP A 43 12.07 -5.87 -15.36
CA ASP A 43 11.49 -4.86 -14.47
C ASP A 43 9.96 -4.97 -14.40
N ILE A 44 9.30 -5.15 -15.56
CA ILE A 44 7.85 -5.39 -15.63
C ILE A 44 7.44 -6.63 -14.83
N ASN A 45 8.20 -7.72 -14.95
CA ASN A 45 7.94 -8.95 -14.21
C ASN A 45 8.13 -8.73 -12.69
N GLY A 46 9.18 -8.02 -12.30
CA GLY A 46 9.43 -7.64 -10.91
C GLY A 46 8.30 -6.78 -10.32
N LEU A 47 7.86 -5.77 -11.07
CA LEU A 47 6.74 -4.90 -10.69
C LEU A 47 5.43 -5.70 -10.57
N THR A 48 5.15 -6.60 -11.50
CA THR A 48 3.96 -7.47 -11.47
C THR A 48 3.91 -8.29 -10.18
N ASN A 49 5.02 -8.89 -9.76
CA ASN A 49 5.08 -9.66 -8.52
C ASN A 49 4.89 -8.78 -7.28
N ARG A 50 5.48 -7.58 -7.27
CA ARG A 50 5.29 -6.61 -6.18
C ARG A 50 3.83 -6.18 -6.05
N VAL A 51 3.16 -5.91 -7.17
CA VAL A 51 1.73 -5.56 -7.21
C VAL A 51 0.88 -6.69 -6.65
N LYS A 52 1.09 -7.94 -7.09
CA LYS A 52 0.37 -9.11 -6.54
C LYS A 52 0.53 -9.25 -5.04
N ASN A 53 1.75 -9.06 -4.52
CA ASN A 53 2.00 -9.12 -3.08
C ASN A 53 1.28 -8.02 -2.32
N LEU A 54 1.28 -6.78 -2.84
CA LEU A 54 0.54 -5.67 -2.26
C LEU A 54 -0.97 -5.91 -2.26
N GLU A 55 -1.52 -6.50 -3.33
CA GLU A 55 -2.94 -6.86 -3.40
C GLU A 55 -3.32 -7.88 -2.32
N LEU A 56 -2.48 -8.90 -2.09
CA LEU A 56 -2.70 -9.89 -1.03
C LEU A 56 -2.67 -9.23 0.36
N GLN A 57 -1.64 -8.44 0.65
CA GLN A 57 -1.51 -7.72 1.93
C GLN A 57 -2.69 -6.76 2.17
N THR A 58 -3.14 -6.07 1.13
CA THR A 58 -4.29 -5.16 1.22
C THR A 58 -5.58 -5.92 1.52
N LYS A 59 -5.79 -7.10 0.90
CA LYS A 59 -6.95 -7.96 1.20
C LYS A 59 -6.94 -8.47 2.64
N GLU A 60 -5.79 -8.90 3.14
CA GLU A 60 -5.64 -9.36 4.53
C GLU A 60 -5.89 -8.22 5.52
N THR A 61 -5.30 -7.05 5.27
CA THR A 61 -5.53 -5.84 6.06
C THR A 61 -7.01 -5.45 6.07
N GLY A 62 -7.68 -5.50 4.92
CA GLY A 62 -9.12 -5.24 4.83
C GLY A 62 -9.96 -6.19 5.69
N LYS A 63 -9.65 -7.48 5.68
CA LYS A 63 -10.32 -8.47 6.55
C LYS A 63 -10.11 -8.17 8.04
N ALA A 64 -8.89 -7.81 8.43
CA ALA A 64 -8.57 -7.46 9.81
C ALA A 64 -9.34 -6.20 10.28
N ILE A 65 -9.43 -5.18 9.43
CA ILE A 65 -10.20 -3.96 9.72
C ILE A 65 -11.68 -4.29 9.95
N VAL A 66 -12.30 -5.11 9.09
CA VAL A 66 -13.70 -5.52 9.25
C VAL A 66 -13.92 -6.27 10.57
N LYS A 67 -12.98 -7.13 10.97
CA LYS A 67 -13.04 -7.84 12.25
C LYS A 67 -12.97 -6.86 13.43
N LEU A 68 -11.99 -5.95 13.42
CA LEU A 68 -11.83 -4.92 14.44
C LEU A 68 -13.07 -4.02 14.55
N GLN A 69 -13.67 -3.62 13.44
CA GLN A 69 -14.91 -2.84 13.44
C GLN A 69 -16.07 -3.58 14.13
N LYS A 70 -16.22 -4.89 13.91
CA LYS A 70 -17.22 -5.71 14.58
C LYS A 70 -16.97 -5.78 16.08
N ASP A 71 -15.73 -6.00 16.48
CA ASP A 71 -15.34 -6.12 17.88
C ASP A 71 -15.55 -4.78 18.63
N VAL A 72 -15.13 -3.65 18.04
CA VAL A 72 -15.40 -2.31 18.58
C VAL A 72 -16.90 -2.04 18.72
N THR A 73 -17.71 -2.46 17.75
CA THR A 73 -19.16 -2.30 17.81
C THR A 73 -19.79 -3.10 18.95
N LYS A 74 -19.30 -4.32 19.22
CA LYS A 74 -19.74 -5.13 20.36
C LYS A 74 -19.35 -4.48 21.68
N ILE A 75 -18.08 -4.10 21.84
CA ILE A 75 -17.57 -3.41 23.03
C ILE A 75 -18.40 -2.16 23.34
N LYS A 76 -18.74 -1.37 22.31
CA LYS A 76 -19.60 -0.18 22.47
C LYS A 76 -21.00 -0.52 23.00
N LYS A 77 -21.59 -1.63 22.55
CA LYS A 77 -22.90 -2.08 23.04
C LYS A 77 -22.80 -2.56 24.50
N ASP A 78 -21.78 -3.36 24.81
CA ASP A 78 -21.57 -3.91 26.15
C ASP A 78 -21.29 -2.78 27.14
N ALA A 79 -20.44 -1.81 26.79
CA ALA A 79 -20.17 -0.63 27.60
C ALA A 79 -21.45 0.18 27.87
N LYS A 80 -22.29 0.39 26.85
CA LYS A 80 -23.58 1.08 27.02
C LYS A 80 -24.52 0.31 27.94
N PHE A 81 -24.56 -1.01 27.81
CA PHE A 81 -25.37 -1.86 28.69
C PHE A 81 -24.90 -1.76 30.14
N THR A 82 -23.60 -1.90 30.39
CA THR A 82 -23.01 -1.80 31.72
C THR A 82 -23.24 -0.43 32.34
N ALA A 83 -23.06 0.65 31.59
CA ALA A 83 -23.34 2.01 32.06
C ALA A 83 -24.82 2.15 32.49
N ASN A 84 -25.75 1.73 31.64
CA ASN A 84 -27.19 1.78 31.95
C ASN A 84 -27.55 0.90 33.17
N PHE A 85 -26.91 -0.26 33.32
CA PHE A 85 -27.11 -1.14 34.46
C PHE A 85 -26.65 -0.47 35.76
N LEU A 86 -25.44 0.09 35.78
CA LEU A 86 -24.89 0.79 36.95
C LEU A 86 -25.70 2.02 37.32
N ASP A 87 -26.15 2.83 36.35
CA ASP A 87 -27.03 3.98 36.60
C ASP A 87 -28.33 3.55 37.28
N LYS A 88 -28.95 2.45 36.81
CA LYS A 88 -30.18 1.93 37.39
C LYS A 88 -29.97 1.41 38.81
N GLU A 89 -28.93 0.61 39.04
CA GLU A 89 -28.59 0.09 40.36
C GLU A 89 -28.28 1.23 41.34
N HIS A 90 -27.49 2.22 40.91
CA HIS A 90 -27.19 3.41 41.69
C HIS A 90 -28.46 4.16 42.11
N LEU A 91 -29.35 4.46 41.16
CA LEU A 91 -30.62 5.14 41.45
C LEU A 91 -31.50 4.34 42.41
N CYS A 92 -31.55 3.02 42.28
CA CYS A 92 -32.30 2.15 43.18
C CYS A 92 -31.71 2.14 44.59
N LEU A 93 -30.38 2.07 44.69
CA LEU A 93 -29.65 2.12 45.94
C LEU A 93 -29.85 3.47 46.64
N GLU A 94 -29.67 4.58 45.93
CA GLU A 94 -29.86 5.93 46.43
C GLU A 94 -31.28 6.12 47.00
N LYS A 95 -32.31 5.67 46.28
CA LYS A 95 -33.70 5.70 46.77
C LYS A 95 -33.90 4.84 48.03
N ARG A 96 -33.22 3.71 48.13
CA ARG A 96 -33.29 2.83 49.30
C ARG A 96 -32.59 3.46 50.52
N VAL A 97 -31.41 4.03 50.32
CA VAL A 97 -30.65 4.76 51.35
C VAL A 97 -31.47 5.94 51.87
N LYS A 98 -31.99 6.81 50.97
CA LYS A 98 -32.86 7.94 51.35
C LYS A 98 -34.06 7.53 52.21
N ARG A 99 -34.70 6.40 51.90
CA ARG A 99 -35.81 5.86 52.70
C ARG A 99 -35.37 5.44 54.10
N LEU A 100 -34.21 4.81 54.23
CA LEU A 100 -33.66 4.39 55.52
C LEU A 100 -33.24 5.60 56.36
N GLU A 101 -32.55 6.58 55.77
CA GLU A 101 -32.15 7.83 56.42
C GLU A 101 -33.37 8.59 56.97
N THR A 102 -34.43 8.69 56.16
CA THR A 102 -35.70 9.33 56.58
C THR A 102 -36.35 8.56 57.72
N HIS A 103 -36.37 7.22 57.66
CA HIS A 103 -37.00 6.39 58.69
C HIS A 103 -36.26 6.42 60.03
N LEU A 104 -34.92 6.49 59.98
CA LEU A 104 -34.05 6.53 61.15
C LEU A 104 -33.74 7.96 61.63
N ASN A 105 -34.20 8.98 60.91
CA ASN A 105 -33.96 10.41 61.14
C ASN A 105 -32.46 10.77 61.24
N ILE A 106 -31.65 10.15 60.39
CA ILE A 106 -30.18 10.35 60.33
C ILE A 106 -29.87 11.28 59.16
N GLN A 107 -28.92 12.21 59.34
CA GLN A 107 -28.46 13.05 58.23
C GLN A 107 -27.63 12.24 57.22
N PRO A 108 -27.74 12.56 55.91
CA PRO A 108 -26.90 11.96 54.89
C PRO A 108 -25.42 12.17 55.20
N LEU A 109 -24.61 11.14 54.97
CA LEU A 109 -23.15 11.28 55.00
C LEU A 109 -22.74 12.27 53.90
N ALA A 110 -21.91 13.25 54.24
CA ALA A 110 -21.44 14.26 53.28
C ALA A 110 -20.70 13.58 52.11
N ASP A 111 -20.95 14.06 50.89
CA ASP A 111 -20.29 13.58 49.68
C ASP A 111 -18.76 13.75 49.81
N PHE A 112 -18.02 12.65 49.63
CA PHE A 112 -16.55 12.64 49.47
C PHE A 112 -16.18 12.60 47.99
#